data_AF-A0A958JDU0-F1
#
_entry.id   AF-A0A958JDU0-F1
#
_cell.length_a   1.000
_cell.length_b   1.000
_cell.length_c   1.000
_cell.angle_alpha   90.00
_cell.angle_beta   90.00
_cell.angle_gamma   90.00
#
_symmetry.space_group_name_H-M   'P 1'
#
loop_
_entity.id
_entity.type
_entity.pdbx_description
1 polymer ?
#
loop_
_entity_poly.entity_id
_entity_poly.type
_entity_poly.pdbx_seq_one_letter_code
_entity_poly.pdbx_strand_id
1 'polypeptide(L)'
;MSKRPPQIAILGRTNVGKSTLFNALCRDKERIVEDFAGVTRDRAHALVTLGDHVFTLVDTGGILGESEDPLAADVHVQSTIALEEAHIIIAILDGLNGLHPDDYELARFLRNSK
;
A
#
# COMPACT_ATOMS: atom_id res chain seq x y z
N MET A 1 -20.44 17.94 -4.27
CA MET A 1 -19.74 16.64 -4.40
C MET A 1 -19.02 16.40 -3.08
N SER A 2 -19.35 15.33 -2.36
CA SER A 2 -18.58 14.95 -1.16
C SER A 2 -17.14 14.64 -1.59
N LYS A 3 -16.18 15.34 -0.99
CA LYS A 3 -14.77 15.15 -1.31
C LYS A 3 -14.37 13.77 -0.78
N ARG A 4 -13.94 12.86 -1.65
CA ARG A 4 -13.41 11.56 -1.21
C ARG A 4 -12.18 11.82 -0.31
N PRO A 5 -12.01 11.07 0.79
CA PRO A 5 -10.84 11.21 1.64
C PRO A 5 -9.56 10.92 0.84
N PRO A 6 -8.42 11.56 1.15
CA PRO A 6 -7.17 11.32 0.47
C PRO A 6 -6.77 9.84 0.60
N GLN A 7 -6.17 9.29 -0.46
CA GLN A 7 -5.72 7.90 -0.50
C GLN A 7 -4.23 7.82 -0.19
N ILE A 8 -3.85 6.95 0.74
CA ILE A 8 -2.48 6.65 1.12
C ILE A 8 -2.21 5.19 0.77
N ALA A 9 -1.20 4.92 -0.07
CA ALA A 9 -0.79 3.57 -0.43
C ALA A 9 0.50 3.17 0.29
N ILE A 10 0.54 1.94 0.81
CA ILE A 10 1.74 1.34 1.39
C ILE A 10 2.38 0.41 0.36
N LEU A 11 3.63 0.71 -0.03
CA LEU A 11 4.44 -0.06 -0.96
C LEU A 11 5.68 -0.64 -0.29
N GLY A 12 6.31 -1.61 -0.94
CA GLY A 12 7.54 -2.27 -0.47
C GLY A 12 7.56 -3.75 -0.83
N ARG A 13 8.75 -4.36 -0.76
CA ARG A 13 8.94 -5.79 -1.03
C ARG A 13 8.09 -6.68 -0.11
N THR A 14 7.87 -7.93 -0.49
CA THR A 14 7.22 -8.94 0.38
C THR A 14 7.95 -9.06 1.72
N ASN A 15 7.20 -9.27 2.80
CA ASN A 15 7.70 -9.47 4.18
C ASN A 15 8.44 -8.30 4.85
N VAL A 16 8.42 -7.08 4.28
CA VAL A 16 9.01 -5.89 4.94
C VAL A 16 8.13 -5.27 6.03
N GLY A 17 6.98 -5.89 6.36
CA GLY A 17 6.08 -5.42 7.42
C GLY A 17 4.93 -4.51 6.98
N LYS A 18 4.61 -4.45 5.68
CA LYS A 18 3.47 -3.66 5.13
C LYS A 18 2.15 -3.93 5.85
N SER A 19 1.73 -5.19 5.88
CA SER A 19 0.46 -5.57 6.51
C SER A 19 0.49 -5.38 8.02
N THR A 20 1.66 -5.45 8.67
CA THR A 20 1.81 -5.10 10.09
C THR A 20 1.55 -3.60 10.31
N LEU A 21 2.13 -2.72 9.49
CA LEU A 21 1.87 -1.28 9.56
C LEU A 21 0.40 -0.97 9.24
N PHE A 22 -0.14 -1.55 8.17
CA PHE A 22 -1.54 -1.39 7.78
C PHE A 22 -2.46 -1.73 8.96
N ASN A 23 -2.29 -2.92 9.54
CA ASN A 23 -3.10 -3.37 10.66
C ASN A 23 -2.91 -2.51 11.92
N ALA A 24 -1.69 -2.02 12.18
CA ALA A 24 -1.45 -1.13 13.31
C ALA A 24 -2.19 0.21 13.14
N LEU A 25 -2.11 0.83 11.96
CA LEU A 25 -2.80 2.07 11.65
C LEU A 25 -4.33 1.90 11.64
N CYS A 26 -4.83 0.72 11.27
CA CYS A 26 -6.26 0.42 11.28
C CYS A 26 -6.82 0.10 12.67
N ARG A 27 -5.98 -0.25 13.65
CA ARG A 27 -6.44 -0.70 14.98
C ARG A 27 -6.74 0.43 15.95
N ASP A 28 -6.22 1.64 15.73
CA ASP A 28 -6.07 2.58 16.84
C ASP A 28 -7.31 3.46 17.16
N LYS A 29 -8.26 3.75 16.25
CA LYS A 29 -9.46 4.57 16.60
C LYS A 29 -10.69 4.24 15.76
N GLU A 30 -11.83 4.16 16.45
CA GLU A 30 -13.24 4.24 16.01
C GLU A 30 -13.53 3.87 14.55
N ARG A 31 -14.06 2.65 14.36
CA ARG A 31 -14.15 2.00 13.05
C ARG A 31 -15.49 2.24 12.36
N ILE A 32 -15.44 2.70 11.11
CA ILE A 32 -16.32 2.23 10.02
C ILE A 32 -15.37 1.62 8.96
N VAL A 33 -15.26 0.30 8.95
CA VAL A 33 -14.68 -0.44 7.82
C VAL A 33 -15.87 -0.79 6.96
N GLU A 34 -16.09 -0.01 5.92
CA GLU A 34 -16.97 -0.40 4.84
C GLU A 34 -16.23 -1.39 3.96
N ASP A 35 -16.61 -2.67 4.06
CA ASP A 35 -16.43 -3.60 2.95
C ASP A 35 -17.23 -3.02 1.78
N PHE A 36 -16.56 -2.36 0.85
CA PHE A 36 -17.18 -1.99 -0.41
C PHE A 36 -17.51 -3.29 -1.15
N ALA A 37 -18.74 -3.78 -1.01
CA ALA A 37 -19.21 -4.96 -1.74
C ALA A 37 -19.05 -4.71 -3.25
N GLY A 38 -18.03 -5.34 -3.85
CA GLY A 38 -17.66 -5.14 -5.25
C GLY A 38 -16.17 -4.87 -5.51
N VAL A 39 -15.33 -4.70 -4.49
CA VAL A 39 -13.87 -4.67 -4.70
C VAL A 39 -13.38 -6.09 -5.03
N THR A 40 -12.72 -6.22 -6.18
CA THR A 40 -11.91 -7.37 -6.55
C THR A 40 -11.05 -7.81 -5.36
N ARG A 41 -10.86 -9.13 -5.22
CA ARG A 41 -10.26 -9.88 -4.08
C ARG A 41 -8.86 -9.44 -3.62
N ASP A 42 -8.35 -8.33 -4.13
CA ASP A 42 -6.95 -8.09 -4.39
C ASP A 42 -6.37 -6.91 -3.56
N ARG A 43 -7.15 -5.93 -3.08
CA ARG A 43 -6.60 -4.81 -2.28
C ARG A 43 -7.31 -4.65 -0.95
N ALA A 44 -6.55 -4.62 0.15
CA ALA A 44 -7.09 -4.24 1.44
C ALA A 44 -7.16 -2.71 1.52
N HIS A 45 -8.38 -2.18 1.68
CA HIS A 45 -8.64 -0.77 1.88
C HIS A 45 -9.24 -0.55 3.27
N ALA A 46 -8.83 0.52 3.94
CA ALA A 46 -9.41 0.91 5.23
C ALA A 46 -9.57 2.43 5.30
N LEU A 47 -10.71 2.89 5.79
CA LEU A 47 -10.84 4.28 6.20
C LEU A 47 -10.21 4.43 7.60
N VAL A 48 -9.18 5.26 7.70
CA VAL A 48 -8.38 5.45 8.91
C VAL A 48 -8.52 6.88 9.39
N THR A 49 -8.71 7.03 10.70
CA THR A 49 -8.70 8.32 11.39
C THR A 49 -7.48 8.39 12.32
N LEU A 50 -6.54 9.27 12.01
CA LEU A 50 -5.34 9.51 12.81
C LEU A 50 -5.31 10.98 13.27
N GLY A 51 -5.66 11.20 14.54
CA GLY A 51 -5.90 12.56 15.04
C GLY A 51 -7.09 13.17 14.30
N ASP A 52 -6.89 14.34 13.70
CA ASP A 52 -7.91 15.05 12.91
C ASP A 52 -7.88 14.70 11.41
N HIS A 53 -7.05 13.72 11.01
CA HIS A 53 -6.89 13.32 9.62
C HIS A 53 -7.67 12.04 9.31
N VAL A 54 -8.55 12.12 8.30
CA VAL A 54 -9.29 10.98 7.76
C VAL A 54 -8.75 10.68 6.36
N PHE A 55 -8.36 9.44 6.11
CA PHE A 55 -7.80 9.00 4.83
C PHE A 55 -8.13 7.53 4.54
N THR A 56 -8.12 7.16 3.25
CA THR A 56 -8.18 5.76 2.85
C THR A 56 -6.78 5.19 2.80
N LEU A 57 -6.47 4.20 3.62
CA LEU A 57 -5.22 3.45 3.58
C LEU A 57 -5.38 2.23 2.67
N VAL A 58 -4.36 1.93 1.86
CA VAL A 58 -4.34 0.81 0.92
C VAL A 58 -3.08 -0.03 1.11
N ASP A 59 -3.24 -1.33 1.32
CA ASP A 59 -2.14 -2.30 1.28
C ASP A 59 -2.08 -2.95 -0.11
N THR A 60 -0.95 -2.80 -0.80
CA THR A 60 -0.71 -3.40 -2.12
C THR A 60 -0.10 -4.80 -2.03
N GLY A 61 0.09 -5.34 -0.82
CA GLY A 61 0.82 -6.57 -0.55
C GLY A 61 0.04 -7.89 -0.63
N GLY A 62 -1.27 -7.87 -0.94
CA GLY A 62 -2.16 -9.03 -0.85
C GLY A 62 -2.47 -9.78 -2.17
N ILE A 63 -1.99 -9.32 -3.32
CA ILE A 63 -2.30 -9.88 -4.67
C ILE A 63 -1.24 -10.87 -5.14
N LEU A 64 -0.21 -11.13 -4.35
CA LEU A 64 0.68 -12.25 -4.62
C LEU A 64 -0.02 -13.51 -4.10
N GLY A 65 -1.03 -13.96 -4.85
CA GLY A 65 -1.27 -15.39 -4.91
C GLY A 65 0.06 -16.06 -5.21
N GLU A 66 0.35 -17.14 -4.52
CA GLU A 66 1.52 -17.99 -4.70
C GLU A 66 1.64 -18.41 -6.18
N SER A 67 2.22 -17.55 -7.03
CA SER A 67 2.59 -17.88 -8.39
C SER A 67 4.11 -18.01 -8.42
N GLU A 68 4.57 -19.13 -8.96
CA GLU A 68 5.99 -19.52 -9.05
C GLU A 68 6.80 -18.65 -10.03
N ASP A 69 6.29 -17.48 -10.45
CA ASP A 69 6.85 -16.64 -11.50
C ASP A 69 7.51 -15.36 -10.93
N PRO A 70 8.65 -14.91 -11.50
CA PRO A 70 9.57 -14.01 -10.82
C PRO A 70 9.06 -12.56 -10.78
N LEU A 71 8.52 -12.18 -9.62
CA LEU A 71 8.81 -11.02 -8.75
C LEU A 71 9.00 -9.59 -9.31
N ALA A 72 9.20 -9.36 -10.60
CA ALA A 72 9.44 -8.01 -11.17
C ALA A 72 8.19 -7.42 -11.84
N ALA A 73 7.39 -8.23 -12.53
CA ALA A 73 6.21 -7.76 -13.25
C ALA A 73 5.13 -7.22 -12.29
N ASP A 74 4.92 -7.91 -11.17
CA ASP A 74 3.85 -7.58 -10.23
C ASP A 74 4.13 -6.30 -9.43
N VAL A 75 5.39 -6.08 -9.02
CA VAL A 75 5.78 -4.89 -8.26
C VAL A 75 5.59 -3.62 -9.10
N HIS A 76 5.95 -3.66 -10.38
CA HIS A 76 5.78 -2.53 -11.28
C HIS A 76 4.31 -2.19 -11.55
N VAL A 77 3.47 -3.19 -11.82
CA VAL A 77 2.03 -2.97 -12.04
C VAL A 77 1.37 -2.39 -10.78
N GLN A 78 1.65 -2.95 -9.60
CA GLN A 78 1.06 -2.45 -8.35
C GLN A 78 1.54 -1.04 -8.02
N SER A 79 2.83 -0.76 -8.19
CA SER A 79 3.37 0.57 -7.95
C SER A 79 2.80 1.61 -8.92
N THR A 80 2.51 1.23 -10.16
CA THR A 80 1.87 2.10 -11.16
C THR A 80 0.45 2.47 -10.74
N ILE A 81 -0.36 1.49 -10.35
CA ILE A 81 -1.74 1.76 -9.93
C ILE A 81 -1.77 2.58 -8.64
N ALA A 82 -0.86 2.29 -7.70
CA ALA A 82 -0.71 3.09 -6.48
C ALA A 82 -0.31 4.54 -6.81
N LEU A 83 0.53 4.79 -7.80
CA LEU A 83 0.89 6.15 -8.23
C LEU A 83 -0.27 6.91 -8.88
N GLU A 84 -1.15 6.23 -9.60
CA GLU A 84 -2.31 6.86 -10.25
C GLU A 84 -3.39 7.26 -9.25
N GLU A 85 -3.63 6.42 -8.23
CA GLU A 85 -4.73 6.60 -7.29
C GLU A 85 -4.31 7.29 -5.97
N ALA A 86 -3.08 7.09 -5.50
CA ALA A 86 -2.65 7.56 -4.19
C ALA A 86 -2.22 9.02 -4.22
N HIS A 87 -2.63 9.74 -3.18
CA HIS A 87 -2.17 11.10 -2.91
C HIS A 87 -0.84 11.09 -2.14
N ILE A 88 -0.61 10.03 -1.36
CA ILE A 88 0.63 9.80 -0.60
C ILE A 88 1.03 8.34 -0.77
N ILE A 89 2.32 8.10 -0.99
CA ILE A 89 2.91 6.77 -0.99
C ILE A 89 3.85 6.64 0.19
N ILE A 90 3.70 5.57 0.96
CA ILE A 90 4.61 5.16 2.02
C ILE A 90 5.36 3.92 1.53
N ALA A 91 6.64 4.07 1.21
CA ALA A 91 7.52 2.94 0.89
C ALA A 91 8.16 2.41 2.18
N ILE A 92 7.88 1.14 2.52
CA ILE A 92 8.48 0.46 3.68
C ILE A 92 9.67 -0.36 3.21
N LEU A 93 10.77 -0.22 3.95
CA LEU A 93 12.04 -0.91 3.72
C LEU A 93 12.41 -1.74 4.96
N ASP A 94 13.19 -2.80 4.75
CA ASP A 94 13.67 -3.66 5.83
C ASP A 94 14.93 -3.06 6.50
N GLY A 95 14.75 -2.51 7.70
CA GLY A 95 15.87 -1.95 8.48
C GLY A 95 16.78 -2.99 9.13
N LEU A 96 16.36 -4.26 9.23
CA LEU A 96 17.14 -5.33 9.87
C LEU A 96 18.08 -6.00 8.87
N ASN A 97 17.56 -6.33 7.69
CA ASN A 97 18.34 -6.99 6.63
C ASN A 97 19.00 -6.00 5.66
N GLY A 98 18.71 -4.71 5.79
CA GLY A 98 19.21 -3.66 4.91
C GLY A 98 18.49 -3.62 3.55
N LEU A 99 19.04 -2.83 2.63
CA LEU A 99 18.42 -2.56 1.34
C LEU A 99 18.62 -3.71 0.35
N HIS A 100 17.53 -4.21 -0.19
CA HIS A 100 17.48 -5.18 -1.28
C HIS A 100 17.56 -4.46 -2.65
N PRO A 101 18.08 -5.08 -3.73
CA PRO A 101 18.04 -4.52 -5.08
C PRO A 101 16.66 -3.95 -5.49
N ASP A 102 15.58 -4.69 -5.23
CA ASP A 102 14.20 -4.26 -5.50
C ASP A 102 13.81 -2.96 -4.76
N ASP A 103 14.39 -2.68 -3.59
CA ASP A 103 14.14 -1.43 -2.86
C ASP A 103 14.71 -0.23 -3.62
N TYR A 104 15.88 -0.41 -4.26
CA TYR A 104 16.47 0.62 -5.12
C TYR A 104 15.64 0.81 -6.39
N GLU A 105 15.14 -0.27 -6.99
CA GLU A 105 14.28 -0.22 -8.17
C GLU A 105 12.95 0.48 -7.87
N LEU A 106 12.27 0.09 -6.79
CA LEU A 106 11.06 0.76 -6.30
C LEU A 106 11.32 2.24 -6.07
N ALA A 107 12.41 2.58 -5.36
CA ALA A 107 12.72 3.97 -5.08
C ALA A 107 13.07 4.77 -6.36
N ARG A 108 13.73 4.16 -7.35
CA ARG A 108 13.98 4.79 -8.67
C ARG A 108 12.68 5.02 -9.41
N PHE A 109 11.82 4.01 -9.46
CA PHE A 109 10.50 4.10 -10.08
C PHE A 109 9.69 5.24 -9.47
N LEU A 110 9.49 5.24 -8.14
CA LEU A 110 8.74 6.27 -7.42
C LEU A 110 9.32 7.69 -7.58
N ARG A 111 10.65 7.84 -7.70
CA ARG A 111 11.28 9.15 -7.94
C ARG A 111 11.05 9.67 -9.36
N ASN A 112 11.00 8.77 -10.33
CA ASN A 112 10.81 9.12 -11.75
C ASN A 112 9.33 9.29 -12.10
N SER A 113 8.44 8.80 -11.25
CA SER A 113 6.99 8.96 -11.39
C SER A 113 6.55 10.33 -10.87
N LYS A 114 6.65 11.34 -11.73
CA LYS A 114 5.98 12.64 -11.62
C LYS A 114 5.70 13.21 -13.01
#